data_AF-A0A2M7QSZ6-F1
#
_entry.id   AF-A0A2M7QSZ6-F1
#
_cell.length_a   1.000
_cell.length_b   1.000
_cell.length_c   1.000
_cell.angle_alpha   90.00
_cell.angle_beta   90.00
_cell.angle_gamma   90.00
#
_symmetry.space_group_name_H-M   'P 1'
#
loop_
_entity.id
_entity.type
_entity.pdbx_description
1 polymer ?
#
loop_
_entity_poly.entity_id
_entity_poly.type
_entity_poly.pdbx_seq_one_letter_code
_entity_poly.pdbx_strand_id
1 'polypeptide(L)'
;ALRHVTAWDWPARQSLITAAARAAFDPVRCDRASLAPLRDFLIRETAASRRPGFLGALCEVYLESFVPAAPHSRALAEALISAQPRLPGRWAKAFGALPELLDARHGPARMAQRMAASSEPLAMLKAAGLRFPHRQGFMDHAHAAFIEVLEPRLRSDNGAAFAHLCAWLRGDDGKGRTLGADLALKAVLAPWRAFDPSAAYRDVLVRDLVRLYGDPRLTQGDWHNTGDAKAPLLRWLVGATLELFLDVVTEAEKSVNNDMWRRRNDFWRRLHREKKILDASVALSQRGREIADALARKNPDRTLPICEQAAGGTRRETSLLIMNINGKIVVEGSHNYKLHVFPRDFLNSPQLHQKSYDCEQIRRLLRHRPDLTKTHNGAWEWDAERMIFQ
;
A
#
# COMPACT_ATOMS: atom_id res chain seq x y z
N ALA A 1 35.39 -21.08 4.76
CA ALA A 1 35.77 -19.68 5.00
C ALA A 1 36.51 -19.52 6.33
N LEU A 2 35.87 -19.70 7.49
CA LEU A 2 36.55 -19.55 8.80
C LEU A 2 37.82 -20.43 8.92
N ARG A 3 37.74 -21.71 8.54
CA ARG A 3 38.91 -22.62 8.50
C ARG A 3 40.06 -22.09 7.64
N HIS A 4 39.78 -21.44 6.51
CA HIS A 4 40.80 -20.84 5.63
C HIS A 4 41.42 -19.59 6.24
N VAL A 5 40.62 -18.75 6.94
CA VAL A 5 41.15 -17.59 7.68
C VAL A 5 42.05 -18.05 8.81
N THR A 6 41.63 -19.05 9.59
CA THR A 6 42.42 -19.56 10.71
C THR A 6 43.68 -20.31 10.28
N ALA A 7 43.65 -20.95 9.10
CA ALA A 7 44.78 -21.68 8.54
C ALA A 7 45.70 -20.84 7.63
N TRP A 8 45.39 -19.55 7.42
CA TRP A 8 46.12 -18.65 6.52
C TRP A 8 46.28 -19.17 5.06
N ASP A 9 45.35 -20.01 4.61
CA ASP A 9 45.38 -20.63 3.28
C ASP A 9 44.29 -20.03 2.38
N TRP A 10 44.68 -19.23 1.39
CA TRP A 10 43.75 -18.35 0.64
C TRP A 10 43.74 -18.46 -0.90
N PRO A 11 43.32 -19.59 -1.50
CA PRO A 11 43.04 -19.68 -2.92
C PRO A 11 41.53 -19.54 -3.23
N ALA A 12 40.78 -18.77 -2.41
CA ALA A 12 39.32 -18.78 -2.47
C ALA A 12 38.76 -18.01 -3.68
N ARG A 13 37.87 -18.66 -4.44
CA ARG A 13 37.03 -18.03 -5.47
C ARG A 13 36.29 -16.83 -4.87
N GLN A 14 36.26 -15.71 -5.60
CA GLN A 14 35.63 -14.46 -5.14
C GLN A 14 34.17 -14.64 -4.67
N SER A 15 33.43 -15.56 -5.30
CA SER A 15 32.06 -15.92 -4.90
C SER A 15 31.98 -16.47 -3.47
N LEU A 16 32.94 -17.28 -3.03
CA LEU A 16 33.01 -17.83 -1.69
C LEU A 16 33.26 -16.74 -0.65
N ILE A 17 34.11 -15.77 -0.98
CA ILE A 17 34.46 -14.66 -0.08
C ILE A 17 33.25 -13.73 0.08
N THR A 18 32.54 -13.39 -1.00
CA THR A 18 31.32 -12.58 -0.94
C THR A 18 30.21 -13.28 -0.14
N ALA A 19 30.00 -14.58 -0.34
CA ALA A 19 29.04 -15.35 0.44
C ALA A 19 29.41 -15.40 1.93
N ALA A 20 30.70 -15.61 2.23
CA ALA A 20 31.20 -15.61 3.60
C ALA A 20 31.07 -14.24 4.27
N ALA A 21 31.32 -13.14 3.55
CA ALA A 21 31.16 -11.79 4.07
C ALA A 21 29.69 -11.50 4.38
N ARG A 22 28.77 -11.80 3.46
CA ARG A 22 27.32 -11.67 3.72
C ARG A 22 26.88 -12.45 4.95
N ALA A 23 27.33 -13.70 5.09
CA ALA A 23 26.99 -14.53 6.25
C ALA A 23 27.69 -14.09 7.55
N ALA A 24 28.83 -13.41 7.48
CA ALA A 24 29.53 -12.94 8.68
C ALA A 24 28.90 -11.68 9.27
N PHE A 25 28.24 -10.88 8.42
CA PHE A 25 27.64 -9.59 8.78
C PHE A 25 26.10 -9.58 8.73
N ASP A 26 25.44 -10.70 8.43
CA ASP A 26 23.98 -10.76 8.47
C ASP A 26 23.43 -10.56 9.90
N PRO A 27 22.19 -10.07 10.06
CA PRO A 27 21.61 -9.74 11.37
C PRO A 27 21.60 -10.88 12.39
N VAL A 28 21.66 -12.15 11.97
CA VAL A 28 21.61 -13.32 12.86
C VAL A 28 23.01 -13.73 13.34
N ARG A 29 24.06 -13.29 12.64
CA ARG A 29 25.43 -13.79 12.83
C ARG A 29 26.46 -12.70 13.14
N CYS A 30 26.13 -11.43 12.92
CA CYS A 30 27.02 -10.29 13.12
C CYS A 30 27.63 -10.23 14.53
N ASP A 31 26.89 -10.65 15.56
CA ASP A 31 27.36 -10.61 16.96
C ASP A 31 27.92 -11.95 17.46
N ARG A 32 27.95 -12.99 16.62
CA ARG A 32 28.48 -14.30 17.04
C ARG A 32 29.99 -14.21 17.26
N ALA A 33 30.45 -14.45 18.49
CA ALA A 33 31.85 -14.41 18.86
C ALA A 33 32.73 -15.37 18.03
N SER A 34 32.20 -16.56 17.69
CA SER A 34 32.90 -17.55 16.86
C SER A 34 33.22 -17.08 15.43
N LEU A 35 32.57 -16.02 14.96
CA LEU A 35 32.80 -15.42 13.64
C LEU A 35 33.61 -14.12 13.72
N ALA A 36 34.00 -13.66 14.91
CA ALA A 36 34.80 -12.44 15.07
C ALA A 36 36.13 -12.49 14.28
N PRO A 37 36.93 -13.59 14.30
CA PRO A 37 38.17 -13.64 13.52
C PRO A 37 37.95 -13.47 12.01
N LEU A 38 36.82 -13.98 11.49
CA LEU A 38 36.45 -13.81 10.07
C LEU A 38 36.07 -12.36 9.77
N ARG A 39 35.30 -11.69 10.64
CA ARG A 39 34.96 -10.27 10.47
C ARG A 39 36.20 -9.38 10.53
N ASP A 40 37.07 -9.60 11.51
CA ASP A 40 38.31 -8.83 11.68
C ASP A 40 39.25 -8.99 10.47
N PHE A 41 39.32 -10.21 9.93
CA PHE A 41 40.02 -10.48 8.68
C PHE A 41 39.40 -9.68 7.52
N LEU A 42 38.08 -9.77 7.32
CA LEU A 42 37.40 -9.09 6.21
C LEU A 42 37.56 -7.57 6.29
N ILE A 43 37.50 -6.97 7.48
CA ILE A 43 37.70 -5.53 7.70
C ILE A 43 39.14 -5.12 7.35
N ARG A 44 40.14 -5.84 7.87
CA ARG A 44 41.56 -5.55 7.57
C ARG A 44 41.88 -5.74 6.10
N GLU A 45 41.39 -6.83 5.49
CA GLU A 45 41.56 -7.08 4.06
C GLU A 45 40.86 -6.00 3.23
N THR A 46 39.70 -5.49 3.66
CA THR A 46 39.05 -4.34 2.98
C THR A 46 39.95 -3.12 2.95
N ALA A 47 40.61 -2.79 4.05
CA ALA A 47 41.52 -1.65 4.09
C ALA A 47 42.75 -1.86 3.18
N ALA A 48 43.29 -3.08 3.08
CA ALA A 48 44.54 -3.37 2.38
C ALA A 48 44.38 -3.79 0.91
N SER A 49 43.25 -4.39 0.53
CA SER A 49 43.11 -5.07 -0.76
C SER A 49 43.18 -4.10 -1.94
N ARG A 50 43.75 -4.58 -3.04
CA ARG A 50 43.75 -3.92 -4.36
C ARG A 50 42.82 -4.60 -5.35
N ARG A 51 42.13 -5.68 -4.94
CA ARG A 51 41.28 -6.49 -5.83
C ARG A 51 39.92 -5.79 -5.99
N PRO A 52 39.58 -5.25 -7.18
CA PRO A 52 38.35 -4.46 -7.36
C PRO A 52 37.09 -5.29 -7.07
N GLY A 53 37.10 -6.56 -7.45
CA GLY A 53 35.98 -7.47 -7.21
C GLY A 53 35.71 -7.73 -5.72
N PHE A 54 36.77 -7.82 -4.91
CA PHE A 54 36.63 -7.98 -3.46
C PHE A 54 36.08 -6.70 -2.82
N LEU A 55 36.72 -5.55 -3.08
CA LEU A 55 36.27 -4.26 -2.56
C LEU A 55 34.83 -3.96 -2.97
N GLY A 56 34.49 -4.22 -4.23
CA GLY A 56 33.13 -4.02 -4.74
C GLY A 56 32.09 -4.89 -4.04
N ALA A 57 32.45 -6.11 -3.62
CA ALA A 57 31.58 -6.98 -2.83
C ALA A 57 31.43 -6.46 -1.39
N LEU A 58 32.50 -5.95 -0.78
CA LEU A 58 32.47 -5.42 0.59
C LEU A 58 31.69 -4.11 0.69
N CYS A 59 31.66 -3.29 -0.37
CA CYS A 59 30.73 -2.15 -0.45
C CYS A 59 29.25 -2.60 -0.40
N GLU A 60 28.88 -3.66 -1.14
CA GLU A 60 27.51 -4.20 -1.10
C GLU A 60 27.19 -4.74 0.30
N VAL A 61 28.12 -5.53 0.89
CA VAL A 61 27.96 -6.10 2.24
C VAL A 61 27.77 -5.00 3.27
N TYR A 62 28.58 -3.95 3.21
CA TYR A 62 28.47 -2.82 4.11
C TYR A 62 27.09 -2.16 4.05
N LEU A 63 26.58 -1.87 2.85
CA LEU A 63 25.25 -1.26 2.70
C LEU A 63 24.11 -2.21 3.09
N GLU A 64 24.19 -3.49 2.73
CA GLU A 64 23.16 -4.52 3.01
C GLU A 64 23.09 -4.91 4.49
N SER A 65 24.20 -4.83 5.23
CA SER A 65 24.30 -5.16 6.66
C SER A 65 24.32 -3.95 7.59
N PHE A 66 24.13 -2.76 7.03
CA PHE A 66 24.27 -1.51 7.77
C PHE A 66 23.31 -1.43 8.95
N VAL A 67 23.83 -1.05 10.11
CA VAL A 67 23.06 -0.69 11.30
C VAL A 67 23.65 0.60 11.88
N PRO A 68 22.84 1.66 12.11
CA PRO A 68 23.34 2.93 12.63
C PRO A 68 24.16 2.76 13.91
N ALA A 69 25.35 3.37 13.92
CA ALA A 69 26.34 3.36 15.00
C ALA A 69 26.85 1.98 15.45
N ALA A 70 26.45 0.88 14.80
CA ALA A 70 26.90 -0.45 15.16
C ALA A 70 28.42 -0.60 14.93
N PRO A 71 29.12 -1.40 15.78
CA PRO A 71 30.57 -1.57 15.66
C PRO A 71 31.02 -2.06 14.28
N HIS A 72 30.31 -3.03 13.68
CA HIS A 72 30.67 -3.57 12.36
C HIS A 72 30.47 -2.55 11.24
N SER A 73 29.40 -1.75 11.28
CA SER A 73 29.16 -0.70 10.29
C SER A 73 30.21 0.40 10.36
N ARG A 74 30.63 0.81 11.57
CA ARG A 74 31.74 1.76 11.76
C ARG A 74 33.05 1.22 11.20
N ALA A 75 33.43 0.00 11.59
CA ALA A 75 34.69 -0.60 11.16
C ALA A 75 34.76 -0.83 9.64
N LEU A 76 33.67 -1.28 9.02
CA LEU A 76 33.59 -1.41 7.56
C LEU A 76 33.62 -0.06 6.85
N ALA A 77 32.92 0.97 7.36
CA ALA A 77 32.98 2.31 6.80
C ALA A 77 34.41 2.88 6.83
N GLU A 78 35.10 2.78 7.96
CA GLU A 78 36.50 3.22 8.12
C GLU A 78 37.45 2.48 7.16
N ALA A 79 37.27 1.17 7.00
CA ALA A 79 38.05 0.37 6.06
C ALA A 79 37.78 0.75 4.59
N LEU A 80 36.52 1.01 4.23
CA LEU A 80 36.13 1.45 2.89
C LEU A 80 36.59 2.87 2.56
N ILE A 81 36.55 3.79 3.53
CA ILE A 81 37.13 5.14 3.42
C ILE A 81 38.64 5.00 3.15
N SER A 82 39.35 4.17 3.92
CA SER A 82 40.78 3.90 3.72
C SER A 82 41.09 3.28 2.34
N ALA A 83 40.14 2.51 1.78
CA ALA A 83 40.25 1.88 0.47
C ALA A 83 39.72 2.75 -0.69
N GLN A 84 39.20 3.96 -0.43
CA GLN A 84 38.48 4.78 -1.40
C GLN A 84 39.23 4.98 -2.74
N PRO A 85 40.55 5.26 -2.77
CA PRO A 85 41.31 5.42 -4.02
C PRO A 85 41.39 4.15 -4.88
N ARG A 86 41.10 2.99 -4.29
CA ARG A 86 41.18 1.66 -4.92
C ARG A 86 39.81 1.08 -5.26
N LEU A 87 38.73 1.78 -4.91
CA LEU A 87 37.39 1.28 -5.15
C LEU A 87 37.10 1.17 -6.65
N PRO A 88 36.29 0.19 -7.08
CA PRO A 88 35.78 0.14 -8.44
C PRO A 88 35.07 1.45 -8.81
N GLY A 89 35.19 1.88 -10.07
CA GLY A 89 34.67 3.17 -10.54
C GLY A 89 33.20 3.45 -10.18
N ARG A 90 32.34 2.42 -10.14
CA ARG A 90 30.94 2.56 -9.71
C ARG A 90 30.82 3.06 -8.26
N TRP A 91 31.63 2.52 -7.37
CA TRP A 91 31.59 2.81 -5.94
C TRP A 91 32.34 4.08 -5.61
N ALA A 92 33.46 4.33 -6.30
CA ALA A 92 34.15 5.61 -6.24
C ALA A 92 33.20 6.76 -6.62
N LYS A 93 32.43 6.61 -7.72
CA LYS A 93 31.40 7.57 -8.12
C LYS A 93 30.32 7.71 -7.04
N ALA A 94 29.73 6.59 -6.59
CA ALA A 94 28.63 6.61 -5.62
C ALA A 94 29.02 7.28 -4.30
N PHE A 95 30.14 6.88 -3.69
CA PHE A 95 30.60 7.46 -2.42
C PHE A 95 31.15 8.88 -2.56
N GLY A 96 31.68 9.24 -3.74
CA GLY A 96 32.05 10.63 -4.02
C GLY A 96 30.84 11.56 -4.12
N ALA A 97 29.76 11.10 -4.77
CA ALA A 97 28.53 11.87 -4.93
C ALA A 97 27.62 11.83 -3.69
N LEU A 98 27.68 10.75 -2.91
CA LEU A 98 26.85 10.47 -1.74
C LEU A 98 27.75 10.09 -0.54
N PRO A 99 28.51 11.04 0.03
CA PRO A 99 29.38 10.79 1.17
C PRO A 99 28.62 10.28 2.41
N GLU A 100 27.32 10.56 2.51
CA GLU A 100 26.45 10.07 3.57
C GLU A 100 26.41 8.53 3.65
N LEU A 101 26.65 7.84 2.53
CA LEU A 101 26.69 6.37 2.51
C LEU A 101 27.81 5.83 3.40
N LEU A 102 28.91 6.55 3.60
CA LEU A 102 30.04 6.12 4.44
C LEU A 102 30.00 6.71 5.87
N ASP A 103 28.97 7.47 6.25
CA ASP A 103 28.79 7.86 7.65
C ASP A 103 27.95 6.81 8.40
N ALA A 104 28.66 5.97 9.17
CA ALA A 104 28.06 4.91 9.95
C ALA A 104 27.14 5.36 11.09
N ARG A 105 27.13 6.65 11.48
CA ARG A 105 26.31 7.16 12.59
C ARG A 105 25.11 7.98 12.09
N HIS A 106 25.36 8.97 11.24
CA HIS A 106 24.36 9.95 10.83
C HIS A 106 24.01 9.87 9.34
N GLY A 107 24.64 8.95 8.60
CA GLY A 107 24.44 8.78 7.16
C GLY A 107 22.97 8.69 6.76
N PRO A 108 22.16 7.78 7.33
CA PRO A 108 20.76 7.64 6.97
C PRO A 108 19.93 8.91 7.16
N ALA A 109 20.12 9.62 8.29
CA ALA A 109 19.39 10.86 8.57
C ALA A 109 19.77 11.98 7.59
N ARG A 110 21.06 12.12 7.26
CA ARG A 110 21.49 13.11 6.26
C ARG A 110 21.07 12.72 4.84
N MET A 111 21.04 11.43 4.52
CA MET A 111 20.49 10.92 3.27
C MET A 111 19.01 11.27 3.15
N ALA A 112 18.23 11.07 4.21
CA ALA A 112 16.82 11.46 4.27
C ALA A 112 16.60 12.95 3.98
N GLN A 113 17.42 13.83 4.58
CA GLN A 113 17.37 15.27 4.29
C GLN A 113 17.68 15.58 2.82
N ARG A 114 18.69 14.93 2.24
CA ARG A 114 19.02 15.05 0.81
C ARG A 114 17.89 14.56 -0.08
N MET A 115 17.24 13.46 0.28
CA MET A 115 16.06 12.94 -0.43
C MET A 115 14.89 13.94 -0.35
N ALA A 116 14.64 14.54 0.80
CA ALA A 116 13.57 15.54 0.99
C ALA A 116 13.79 16.84 0.22
N ALA A 117 15.05 17.21 -0.03
CA ALA A 117 15.42 18.35 -0.85
C ALA A 117 15.27 18.10 -2.36
N SER A 118 15.01 16.86 -2.79
CA SER A 118 14.82 16.50 -4.20
C SER A 118 13.36 16.15 -4.47
N SER A 119 12.81 16.63 -5.59
CA SER A 119 11.50 16.19 -6.07
C SER A 119 11.52 14.77 -6.66
N GLU A 120 12.69 14.28 -7.05
CA GLU A 120 12.90 12.98 -7.73
C GLU A 120 13.99 12.16 -7.01
N PRO A 121 13.78 11.78 -5.73
CA PRO A 121 14.81 11.19 -4.89
C PRO A 121 15.38 9.88 -5.45
N LEU A 122 14.53 9.03 -6.04
CA LEU A 122 14.98 7.76 -6.64
C LEU A 122 15.92 8.00 -7.83
N ALA A 123 15.55 8.91 -8.74
CA ALA A 123 16.35 9.24 -9.92
C ALA A 123 17.67 9.91 -9.52
N MET A 124 17.64 10.81 -8.53
CA MET A 124 18.82 11.47 -7.98
C MET A 124 19.84 10.46 -7.45
N LEU A 125 19.41 9.49 -6.64
CA LEU A 125 20.30 8.47 -6.07
C LEU A 125 20.91 7.56 -7.16
N LYS A 126 20.13 7.22 -8.18
CA LYS A 126 20.61 6.43 -9.33
C LYS A 126 21.63 7.18 -10.16
N ALA A 127 21.38 8.45 -10.46
CA ALA A 127 22.32 9.30 -11.20
C ALA A 127 23.67 9.43 -10.47
N ALA A 128 23.61 9.48 -9.14
CA ALA A 128 24.78 9.49 -8.27
C ALA A 128 25.55 8.14 -8.24
N GLY A 129 24.95 7.05 -8.72
CA GLY A 129 25.62 5.75 -8.88
C GLY A 129 25.03 4.61 -8.05
N LEU A 130 24.02 4.87 -7.23
CA LEU A 130 23.34 3.84 -6.44
C LEU A 130 22.28 3.14 -7.31
N ARG A 131 22.63 1.99 -7.89
CA ARG A 131 21.76 1.28 -8.87
C ARG A 131 20.44 0.78 -8.29
N PHE A 132 20.45 0.33 -7.04
CA PHE A 132 19.30 -0.27 -6.36
C PHE A 132 19.00 0.46 -5.05
N PRO A 133 18.50 1.71 -5.08
CA PRO A 133 18.24 2.49 -3.86
C PRO A 133 17.22 1.84 -2.92
N HIS A 134 16.40 0.92 -3.41
CA HIS A 134 15.44 0.19 -2.59
C HIS A 134 15.99 -1.10 -1.94
N ARG A 135 17.29 -1.41 -2.07
CA ARG A 135 17.87 -2.53 -1.31
C ARG A 135 17.84 -2.27 0.19
N GLN A 136 17.75 -3.35 0.95
CA GLN A 136 17.74 -3.35 2.41
C GLN A 136 19.05 -2.86 3.04
N GLY A 137 19.01 -2.60 4.34
CA GLY A 137 20.15 -2.15 5.14
C GLY A 137 20.15 -0.62 5.25
N PHE A 138 21.18 0.05 4.73
CA PHE A 138 21.36 1.51 4.88
C PHE A 138 20.10 2.28 4.44
N MET A 139 19.51 1.89 3.32
CA MET A 139 18.36 2.59 2.74
C MET A 139 17.05 2.32 3.47
N ASP A 140 16.96 1.27 4.31
CA ASP A 140 15.80 1.07 5.18
C ASP A 140 15.77 2.13 6.29
N HIS A 141 16.93 2.42 6.88
CA HIS A 141 17.08 3.49 7.86
C HIS A 141 16.89 4.87 7.23
N ALA A 142 17.41 5.08 6.01
CA ALA A 142 17.21 6.34 5.30
C ALA A 142 15.73 6.54 4.92
N HIS A 143 15.02 5.46 4.56
CA HIS A 143 13.60 5.50 4.27
C HIS A 143 12.77 5.88 5.51
N ALA A 144 13.04 5.28 6.67
CA ALA A 144 12.36 5.62 7.91
C ALA A 144 12.58 7.10 8.27
N ALA A 145 13.83 7.56 8.27
CA ALA A 145 14.17 8.96 8.53
C ALA A 145 13.55 9.91 7.48
N PHE A 146 13.44 9.49 6.23
CA PHE A 146 12.82 10.30 5.17
C PHE A 146 11.31 10.49 5.42
N ILE A 147 10.61 9.46 5.89
CA ILE A 147 9.21 9.59 6.30
C ILE A 147 9.08 10.58 7.45
N GLU A 148 9.92 10.49 8.48
CA GLU A 148 9.91 11.42 9.63
C GLU A 148 10.10 12.88 9.18
N VAL A 149 10.97 13.13 8.18
CA VAL A 149 11.18 14.47 7.61
C VAL A 149 9.95 14.99 6.88
N LEU A 150 9.21 14.12 6.17
CA LEU A 150 8.03 14.52 5.41
C LEU A 150 6.75 14.60 6.24
N GLU A 151 6.65 13.83 7.33
CA GLU A 151 5.42 13.64 8.11
C GLU A 151 4.71 14.96 8.52
N PRO A 152 5.40 16.00 9.02
CA PRO A 152 4.75 17.26 9.39
C PRO A 152 4.06 17.97 8.21
N ARG A 153 4.49 17.67 6.98
CA ARG A 153 4.00 18.30 5.74
C ARG A 153 2.93 17.48 5.02
N LEU A 154 2.85 16.16 5.25
CA LEU A 154 1.90 15.26 4.58
C LEU A 154 0.43 15.71 4.70
N ARG A 155 0.10 16.44 5.78
CA ARG A 155 -1.22 17.03 5.99
C ARG A 155 -1.37 18.45 5.42
N SER A 156 -0.32 19.26 5.46
CA SER A 156 -0.41 20.73 5.41
C SER A 156 -0.01 21.35 4.07
N ASP A 157 0.68 20.62 3.19
CA ASP A 157 1.24 21.18 1.96
C ASP A 157 0.46 20.84 0.67
N ASN A 158 -0.85 20.59 0.80
CA ASN A 158 -1.75 20.26 -0.31
C ASN A 158 -1.25 19.12 -1.22
N GLY A 159 -0.48 18.18 -0.65
CA GLY A 159 -0.05 16.96 -1.33
C GLY A 159 1.35 17.02 -1.95
N ALA A 160 2.10 18.11 -1.80
CA ALA A 160 3.46 18.18 -2.31
C ALA A 160 4.40 17.17 -1.62
N ALA A 161 4.34 17.05 -0.28
CA ALA A 161 5.10 16.05 0.46
C ALA A 161 4.68 14.62 0.10
N PHE A 162 3.37 14.41 -0.12
CA PHE A 162 2.87 13.12 -0.57
C PHE A 162 3.40 12.77 -1.97
N ALA A 163 3.43 13.72 -2.90
CA ALA A 163 4.00 13.52 -4.24
C ALA A 163 5.50 13.17 -4.16
N HIS A 164 6.28 13.86 -3.30
CA HIS A 164 7.68 13.52 -3.05
C HIS A 164 7.85 12.11 -2.49
N LEU A 165 6.99 11.73 -1.54
CA LEU A 165 6.98 10.37 -1.00
C LEU A 165 6.66 9.35 -2.11
N CYS A 166 5.68 9.61 -2.96
CA CYS A 166 5.36 8.74 -4.10
C CYS A 166 6.52 8.61 -5.10
N ALA A 167 7.26 9.69 -5.38
CA ALA A 167 8.44 9.67 -6.25
C ALA A 167 9.58 8.81 -5.66
N TRP A 168 9.64 8.67 -4.33
CA TRP A 168 10.52 7.71 -3.68
C TRP A 168 9.98 6.28 -3.70
N LEU A 169 8.71 6.09 -3.36
CA LEU A 169 8.11 4.77 -3.18
C LEU A 169 7.95 4.01 -4.50
N ARG A 170 7.74 4.71 -5.62
CA ARG A 170 7.55 4.08 -6.92
C ARG A 170 8.85 3.47 -7.44
N GLY A 171 8.93 2.15 -7.47
CA GLY A 171 10.03 1.41 -8.10
C GLY A 171 10.01 1.50 -9.62
N ASP A 172 11.02 0.91 -10.26
CA ASP A 172 11.18 0.92 -11.73
C ASP A 172 10.06 0.18 -12.47
N ASP A 173 9.46 -0.80 -11.82
CA ASP A 173 8.31 -1.56 -12.33
C ASP A 173 6.98 -0.82 -12.12
N GLY A 174 7.03 0.40 -11.58
CA GLY A 174 5.89 1.23 -11.25
C GLY A 174 5.16 0.82 -9.96
N LYS A 175 5.60 -0.24 -9.28
CA LYS A 175 5.00 -0.71 -8.02
C LYS A 175 5.60 0.03 -6.83
N GLY A 176 4.84 0.06 -5.73
CA GLY A 176 5.34 0.59 -4.46
C GLY A 176 6.44 -0.26 -3.86
N ARG A 177 7.40 0.39 -3.21
CA ARG A 177 8.38 -0.24 -2.32
C ARG A 177 7.63 -0.99 -1.22
N THR A 178 7.85 -2.30 -1.13
CA THR A 178 7.26 -3.23 -0.13
C THR A 178 7.90 -3.06 1.26
N LEU A 179 9.24 -3.04 1.35
CA LEU A 179 9.93 -2.99 2.63
C LEU A 179 9.78 -1.61 3.29
N GLY A 180 9.11 -1.57 4.44
CA GLY A 180 8.75 -0.31 5.11
C GLY A 180 7.51 0.38 4.53
N ALA A 181 6.76 -0.26 3.63
CA ALA A 181 5.51 0.26 3.10
C ALA A 181 4.54 0.65 4.23
N ASP A 182 4.47 -0.15 5.28
CA ASP A 182 3.59 0.09 6.41
C ASP A 182 3.91 1.39 7.15
N LEU A 183 5.19 1.76 7.28
CA LEU A 183 5.61 3.04 7.85
C LEU A 183 5.10 4.21 7.00
N ALA A 184 5.29 4.15 5.68
CA ALA A 184 4.83 5.18 4.77
C ALA A 184 3.29 5.30 4.77
N LEU A 185 2.59 4.17 4.69
CA LEU A 185 1.13 4.13 4.71
C LEU A 185 0.56 4.66 6.01
N LYS A 186 1.17 4.33 7.16
CA LYS A 186 0.78 4.86 8.48
C LYS A 186 0.96 6.37 8.52
N ALA A 187 2.12 6.90 8.10
CA ALA A 187 2.39 8.33 8.10
C ALA A 187 1.41 9.12 7.21
N VAL A 188 1.08 8.60 6.03
CA VAL A 188 0.14 9.25 5.10
C VAL A 188 -1.30 9.23 5.59
N LEU A 189 -1.75 8.12 6.17
CA LEU A 189 -3.17 7.91 6.48
C LEU A 189 -3.56 8.29 7.91
N ALA A 190 -2.63 8.23 8.87
CA ALA A 190 -2.91 8.56 10.27
C ALA A 190 -3.54 9.95 10.48
N PRO A 191 -3.15 11.02 9.76
CA PRO A 191 -3.78 12.34 9.89
C PRO A 191 -5.28 12.34 9.64
N TRP A 192 -5.79 11.41 8.82
CA TRP A 192 -7.18 11.42 8.32
C TRP A 192 -8.11 10.45 9.07
N ARG A 193 -7.71 10.01 10.26
CA ARG A 193 -8.53 9.15 11.11
C ARG A 193 -9.80 9.87 11.58
N ALA A 194 -9.67 11.10 12.04
CA ALA A 194 -10.77 11.87 12.62
C ALA A 194 -11.56 12.67 11.56
N PHE A 195 -10.88 13.24 10.58
CA PHE A 195 -11.44 14.12 9.54
C PHE A 195 -10.96 13.72 8.15
N ASP A 196 -11.67 14.16 7.12
CA ASP A 196 -11.29 13.92 5.73
C ASP A 196 -10.47 15.08 5.15
N PRO A 197 -9.53 14.82 4.22
CA PRO A 197 -8.94 15.86 3.40
C PRO A 197 -9.98 16.47 2.46
N SER A 198 -9.60 17.55 1.75
CA SER A 198 -10.42 18.06 0.65
C SER A 198 -10.71 16.95 -0.36
N ALA A 199 -11.84 17.02 -1.06
CA ALA A 199 -12.24 15.98 -2.02
C ALA A 199 -11.16 15.74 -3.08
N ALA A 200 -10.57 16.82 -3.62
CA ALA A 200 -9.49 16.72 -4.61
C ALA A 200 -8.25 15.99 -4.05
N TYR A 201 -7.81 16.31 -2.83
CA TYR A 201 -6.63 15.67 -2.26
C TYR A 201 -6.91 14.22 -1.83
N ARG A 202 -8.12 13.94 -1.32
CA ARG A 202 -8.58 12.57 -1.05
C ARG A 202 -8.48 11.71 -2.31
N ASP A 203 -8.95 12.22 -3.44
CA ASP A 203 -8.96 11.46 -4.69
C ASP A 203 -7.52 11.18 -5.19
N VAL A 204 -6.59 12.14 -5.02
CA VAL A 204 -5.16 11.93 -5.25
C VAL A 204 -4.59 10.82 -4.35
N LEU A 205 -4.87 10.88 -3.04
CA LEU A 205 -4.41 9.86 -2.08
C LEU A 205 -4.92 8.46 -2.47
N VAL A 206 -6.22 8.33 -2.76
CA VAL A 206 -6.83 7.06 -3.14
C VAL A 206 -6.17 6.52 -4.41
N ARG A 207 -6.11 7.33 -5.48
CA ARG A 207 -5.56 6.92 -6.77
C ARG A 207 -4.11 6.44 -6.64
N ASP A 208 -3.25 7.25 -6.01
CA ASP A 208 -1.82 6.99 -6.00
C ASP A 208 -1.44 5.86 -5.04
N LEU A 209 -2.11 5.73 -3.89
CA LEU A 209 -1.90 4.60 -2.98
C LEU A 209 -2.39 3.27 -3.59
N VAL A 210 -3.57 3.25 -4.22
CA VAL A 210 -4.08 2.05 -4.90
C VAL A 210 -3.21 1.68 -6.10
N ARG A 211 -2.67 2.66 -6.83
CA ARG A 211 -1.72 2.40 -7.92
C ARG A 211 -0.42 1.77 -7.42
N LEU A 212 0.08 2.20 -6.27
CA LEU A 212 1.33 1.67 -5.70
C LEU A 212 1.15 0.28 -5.07
N TYR A 213 0.05 0.06 -4.33
CA TYR A 213 -0.10 -1.08 -3.42
C TYR A 213 -1.35 -1.95 -3.68
N GLY A 214 -2.19 -1.59 -4.67
CA GLY A 214 -3.46 -2.26 -4.94
C GLY A 214 -4.58 -1.84 -3.98
N ASP A 215 -5.80 -2.31 -4.26
CA ASP A 215 -6.98 -2.06 -3.41
C ASP A 215 -6.93 -2.94 -2.14
N PRO A 216 -6.87 -2.35 -0.93
CA PRO A 216 -6.79 -3.08 0.33
C PRO A 216 -7.99 -3.99 0.63
N ARG A 217 -9.11 -3.83 -0.08
CA ARG A 217 -10.30 -4.69 0.04
C ARG A 217 -10.14 -6.01 -0.70
N LEU A 218 -9.29 -6.03 -1.74
CA LEU A 218 -9.08 -7.20 -2.60
C LEU A 218 -7.82 -7.98 -2.23
N THR A 219 -6.77 -7.28 -1.80
CA THR A 219 -5.48 -7.89 -1.48
C THR A 219 -4.97 -7.39 -0.13
N GLN A 220 -4.56 -8.31 0.75
CA GLN A 220 -3.95 -7.92 2.03
C GLN A 220 -2.49 -7.47 1.87
N GLY A 221 -1.75 -7.97 0.87
CA GLY A 221 -0.42 -7.54 0.42
C GLY A 221 0.41 -6.69 1.41
N ASP A 222 0.83 -5.51 0.96
CA ASP A 222 1.55 -4.51 1.78
C ASP A 222 0.65 -3.85 2.84
N TRP A 223 -0.67 -4.06 2.76
CA TRP A 223 -1.67 -3.54 3.69
C TRP A 223 -1.74 -4.32 5.01
N HIS A 224 -1.14 -5.51 5.11
CA HIS A 224 -1.27 -6.40 6.27
C HIS A 224 -0.75 -5.75 7.56
N ASN A 225 0.44 -5.14 7.51
CA ASN A 225 1.11 -4.57 8.68
C ASN A 225 0.65 -3.14 9.03
N THR A 226 -0.34 -2.60 8.30
CA THR A 226 -0.86 -1.24 8.53
C THR A 226 -1.85 -1.15 9.70
N GLY A 227 -2.42 -2.28 10.14
CA GLY A 227 -3.46 -2.30 11.17
C GLY A 227 -4.62 -1.37 10.82
N ASP A 228 -5.11 -0.59 11.79
CA ASP A 228 -6.21 0.35 11.60
C ASP A 228 -5.81 1.64 10.86
N ALA A 229 -4.53 1.82 10.53
CA ALA A 229 -4.10 3.02 9.80
C ALA A 229 -4.74 3.13 8.40
N LYS A 230 -5.16 2.01 7.80
CA LYS A 230 -5.87 2.00 6.50
C LYS A 230 -7.35 2.36 6.57
N ALA A 231 -7.92 2.54 7.77
CA ALA A 231 -9.35 2.82 7.94
C ALA A 231 -9.87 4.06 7.15
N PRO A 232 -9.13 5.19 7.05
CA PRO A 232 -9.55 6.32 6.21
C PRO A 232 -9.68 5.94 4.74
N LEU A 233 -8.68 5.24 4.19
CA LEU A 233 -8.70 4.81 2.80
C LEU A 233 -9.87 3.86 2.52
N LEU A 234 -10.12 2.90 3.41
CA LEU A 234 -11.27 1.99 3.29
C LEU A 234 -12.60 2.77 3.28
N ARG A 235 -12.78 3.73 4.19
CA ARG A 235 -13.97 4.60 4.22
C ARG A 235 -14.17 5.37 2.92
N TRP A 236 -13.10 5.89 2.33
CA TRP A 236 -13.15 6.63 1.06
C TRP A 236 -13.49 5.71 -0.11
N LEU A 237 -12.92 4.52 -0.16
CA LEU A 237 -13.22 3.51 -1.17
C LEU A 237 -14.69 3.04 -1.09
N VAL A 238 -15.21 2.83 0.13
CA VAL A 238 -16.63 2.55 0.36
C VAL A 238 -17.50 3.69 -0.16
N GLY A 239 -17.14 4.93 0.16
CA GLY A 239 -17.84 6.11 -0.36
C GLY A 239 -17.84 6.12 -1.88
N ALA A 240 -16.69 5.95 -2.52
CA ALA A 240 -16.58 5.93 -3.96
C ALA A 240 -17.42 4.81 -4.61
N THR A 241 -17.45 3.61 -4.03
CA THR A 241 -18.32 2.50 -4.48
C THR A 241 -19.81 2.83 -4.33
N LEU A 242 -20.21 3.41 -3.20
CA LEU A 242 -21.59 3.84 -2.97
C LEU A 242 -22.01 4.90 -4.00
N GLU A 243 -21.20 5.94 -4.16
CA GLU A 243 -21.43 7.03 -5.10
C GLU A 243 -21.59 6.51 -6.53
N LEU A 244 -20.70 5.61 -6.96
CA LEU A 244 -20.80 5.00 -8.28
C LEU A 244 -22.15 4.30 -8.49
N PHE A 245 -22.60 3.49 -7.54
CA PHE A 245 -23.90 2.82 -7.64
C PHE A 245 -25.04 3.83 -7.72
N LEU A 246 -25.06 4.82 -6.81
CA LEU A 246 -26.12 5.81 -6.75
C LEU A 246 -26.18 6.65 -8.04
N ASP A 247 -25.03 7.03 -8.61
CA ASP A 247 -24.96 7.78 -9.86
C ASP A 247 -25.45 6.93 -11.05
N VAL A 248 -25.06 5.66 -11.10
CA VAL A 248 -25.50 4.72 -12.14
C VAL A 248 -27.01 4.54 -12.12
N VAL A 249 -27.61 4.32 -10.94
CA VAL A 249 -29.07 4.16 -10.82
C VAL A 249 -29.78 5.47 -11.13
N THR A 250 -29.24 6.61 -10.66
CA THR A 250 -29.79 7.93 -10.99
C THR A 250 -29.84 8.14 -12.50
N GLU A 251 -28.77 7.81 -13.23
CA GLU A 251 -28.72 7.89 -14.69
C GLU A 251 -29.70 6.92 -15.36
N ALA A 252 -29.75 5.67 -14.90
CA ALA A 252 -30.60 4.64 -15.46
C ALA A 252 -32.10 4.95 -15.29
N GLU A 253 -32.47 5.66 -14.22
CA GLU A 253 -33.86 5.98 -13.87
C GLU A 253 -34.24 7.44 -14.19
N LYS A 254 -33.40 8.24 -14.87
CA LYS A 254 -33.70 9.66 -15.17
C LYS A 254 -35.04 9.90 -15.87
N SER A 255 -35.50 8.95 -16.68
CA SER A 255 -36.77 9.05 -17.41
C SER A 255 -38.00 8.78 -16.53
N VAL A 256 -37.78 8.30 -15.30
CA VAL A 256 -38.82 7.98 -14.33
C VAL A 256 -38.69 8.97 -13.17
N ASN A 257 -39.53 10.01 -13.15
CA ASN A 257 -39.55 10.94 -12.02
C ASN A 257 -40.03 10.20 -10.76
N ASN A 258 -39.08 9.76 -9.94
CA ASN A 258 -39.34 8.86 -8.82
C ASN A 258 -38.79 9.42 -7.51
N ASP A 259 -39.64 10.10 -6.75
CA ASP A 259 -39.30 10.60 -5.40
C ASP A 259 -38.83 9.47 -4.45
N MET A 260 -39.21 8.22 -4.73
CA MET A 260 -38.70 7.05 -4.01
C MET A 260 -37.18 6.89 -4.16
N TRP A 261 -36.64 7.11 -5.37
CA TRP A 261 -35.21 6.99 -5.60
C TRP A 261 -34.43 8.07 -4.85
N ARG A 262 -34.94 9.31 -4.85
CA ARG A 262 -34.35 10.42 -4.08
C ARG A 262 -34.20 10.05 -2.60
N ARG A 263 -35.27 9.52 -1.98
CA ARG A 263 -35.26 9.08 -0.58
C ARG A 263 -34.24 7.97 -0.31
N ARG A 264 -34.14 6.97 -1.21
CA ARG A 264 -33.15 5.89 -1.10
C ARG A 264 -31.72 6.43 -1.20
N ASN A 265 -31.49 7.33 -2.14
CA ASN A 265 -30.21 7.98 -2.34
C ASN A 265 -29.77 8.76 -1.09
N ASP A 266 -30.65 9.61 -0.54
CA ASP A 266 -30.39 10.37 0.67
C ASP A 266 -30.14 9.47 1.90
N PHE A 267 -30.90 8.37 2.01
CA PHE A 267 -30.75 7.38 3.07
C PHE A 267 -29.34 6.77 3.09
N TRP A 268 -28.87 6.24 1.96
CA TRP A 268 -27.56 5.59 1.89
C TRP A 268 -26.41 6.58 2.06
N ARG A 269 -26.52 7.77 1.47
CA ARG A 269 -25.53 8.84 1.67
C ARG A 269 -25.45 9.27 3.13
N ARG A 270 -26.58 9.33 3.83
CA ARG A 270 -26.60 9.64 5.26
C ARG A 270 -25.89 8.54 6.07
N LEU A 271 -26.19 7.27 5.85
CA LEU A 271 -25.50 6.17 6.55
C LEU A 271 -23.99 6.15 6.28
N HIS A 272 -23.55 6.50 5.06
CA HIS A 272 -22.14 6.67 4.75
C HIS A 272 -21.50 7.85 5.51
N ARG A 273 -22.14 9.03 5.52
CA ARG A 273 -21.69 10.20 6.29
C ARG A 273 -21.59 9.91 7.79
N GLU A 274 -22.52 9.12 8.31
CA GLU A 274 -22.53 8.63 9.69
C GLU A 274 -21.48 7.52 9.95
N LYS A 275 -20.66 7.16 8.96
CA LYS A 275 -19.61 6.13 9.01
C LYS A 275 -20.13 4.73 9.41
N LYS A 276 -21.40 4.44 9.11
CA LYS A 276 -22.05 3.16 9.46
C LYS A 276 -21.76 2.05 8.44
N ILE A 277 -21.47 2.40 7.19
CA ILE A 277 -21.11 1.44 6.13
C ILE A 277 -19.62 1.14 6.22
N LEU A 278 -19.28 -0.10 6.58
CA LEU A 278 -17.91 -0.54 6.87
C LEU A 278 -17.18 -1.04 5.64
N ASP A 279 -17.92 -1.67 4.71
CA ASP A 279 -17.39 -2.15 3.44
C ASP A 279 -18.51 -2.20 2.39
N ALA A 280 -18.17 -2.12 1.11
CA ALA A 280 -19.13 -2.12 0.02
C ALA A 280 -18.55 -2.67 -1.28
N SER A 281 -19.40 -3.38 -2.02
CA SER A 281 -19.17 -3.85 -3.40
C SER A 281 -20.35 -3.48 -4.27
N VAL A 282 -20.08 -3.26 -5.56
CA VAL A 282 -21.12 -2.96 -6.55
C VAL A 282 -21.11 -4.01 -7.63
N ALA A 283 -22.29 -4.54 -7.97
CA ALA A 283 -22.47 -5.47 -9.07
C ALA A 283 -23.40 -4.84 -10.10
N LEU A 284 -22.88 -4.51 -11.27
CA LEU A 284 -23.66 -3.82 -12.30
C LEU A 284 -24.17 -4.79 -13.34
N SER A 285 -25.42 -4.57 -13.78
CA SER A 285 -25.94 -5.15 -15.01
C SER A 285 -25.16 -4.64 -16.23
N GLN A 286 -25.38 -5.24 -17.40
CA GLN A 286 -24.76 -4.76 -18.64
C GLN A 286 -25.03 -3.26 -18.88
N ARG A 287 -26.30 -2.84 -18.74
CA ARG A 287 -26.67 -1.43 -18.87
C ARG A 287 -26.02 -0.55 -17.80
N GLY A 288 -25.98 -1.02 -16.55
CA GLY A 288 -25.31 -0.31 -15.46
C GLY A 288 -23.82 -0.11 -15.75
N ARG A 289 -23.15 -1.11 -16.34
CA ARG A 289 -21.74 -1.06 -16.75
C ARG A 289 -21.50 -0.02 -17.84
N GLU A 290 -22.34 0.02 -18.87
CA GLU A 290 -22.24 1.04 -19.93
C GLU A 290 -22.35 2.47 -19.38
N ILE A 291 -23.25 2.68 -18.42
CA ILE A 291 -23.43 3.96 -17.73
C ILE A 291 -22.18 4.27 -16.90
N ALA A 292 -21.68 3.32 -16.11
CA ALA A 292 -20.48 3.49 -15.31
C ALA A 292 -19.27 3.85 -16.18
N ASP A 293 -19.09 3.21 -17.33
CA ASP A 293 -18.01 3.50 -18.27
C ASP A 293 -18.16 4.89 -18.90
N ALA A 294 -19.39 5.34 -19.17
CA ALA A 294 -19.65 6.70 -19.62
C ALA A 294 -19.35 7.75 -18.53
N LEU A 295 -19.65 7.45 -17.26
CA LEU A 295 -19.31 8.30 -16.12
C LEU A 295 -17.80 8.34 -15.87
N ALA A 296 -17.11 7.19 -15.96
CA ALA A 296 -15.67 7.08 -15.80
C ALA A 296 -14.90 7.84 -16.90
N ARG A 297 -15.41 7.89 -18.14
CA ARG A 297 -14.81 8.73 -19.20
C ARG A 297 -14.84 10.23 -18.86
N LYS A 298 -15.79 10.69 -18.04
CA LYS A 298 -15.84 12.06 -17.55
C LYS A 298 -14.91 12.29 -16.35
N ASN A 299 -14.56 11.22 -15.63
CA ASN A 299 -13.73 11.24 -14.40
C ASN A 299 -12.78 10.02 -14.36
N PRO A 300 -11.70 10.02 -15.16
CA PRO A 300 -10.88 8.82 -15.40
C PRO A 300 -10.10 8.34 -14.17
N ASP A 301 -9.88 9.20 -13.17
CA ASP A 301 -9.10 8.88 -11.96
C ASP A 301 -9.83 7.94 -10.97
N ARG A 302 -11.14 7.69 -11.16
CA ARG A 302 -11.93 6.75 -10.34
C ARG A 302 -11.93 5.35 -10.97
N THR A 303 -10.87 4.58 -10.78
CA THR A 303 -10.90 3.14 -11.08
C THR A 303 -11.38 2.38 -9.84
N LEU A 304 -12.59 1.83 -9.89
CA LEU A 304 -13.16 1.02 -8.82
C LEU A 304 -13.39 -0.41 -9.30
N PRO A 305 -13.22 -1.43 -8.44
CA PRO A 305 -13.67 -2.78 -8.74
C PRO A 305 -15.19 -2.79 -8.96
N ILE A 306 -15.63 -3.25 -10.14
CA ILE A 306 -17.04 -3.42 -10.49
C ILE A 306 -17.29 -4.89 -10.80
N CYS A 307 -18.13 -5.51 -9.99
CA CYS A 307 -18.57 -6.89 -10.15
C CYS A 307 -19.63 -7.00 -11.25
N GLU A 308 -19.84 -8.20 -11.76
CA GLU A 308 -20.91 -8.49 -12.71
C GLU A 308 -22.21 -8.85 -11.97
N GLN A 309 -23.34 -8.29 -12.38
CA GLN A 309 -24.62 -8.90 -12.05
C GLN A 309 -24.97 -9.95 -13.13
N ALA A 310 -25.31 -11.16 -12.72
CA ALA A 310 -25.42 -12.33 -13.61
C ALA A 310 -26.85 -12.88 -13.79
N ALA A 311 -27.85 -12.33 -13.09
CA ALA A 311 -29.22 -12.84 -13.21
C ALA A 311 -29.83 -12.47 -14.57
N GLY A 312 -30.46 -13.43 -15.24
CA GLY A 312 -31.14 -13.21 -16.51
C GLY A 312 -32.62 -12.80 -16.38
N GLY A 313 -33.36 -12.94 -17.48
CA GLY A 313 -34.81 -12.74 -17.52
C GLY A 313 -35.24 -11.31 -17.17
N THR A 314 -36.30 -11.18 -16.37
CA THR A 314 -36.87 -9.87 -15.97
C THR A 314 -35.97 -9.04 -15.05
N ARG A 315 -34.87 -9.61 -14.57
CA ARG A 315 -33.92 -8.96 -13.65
C ARG A 315 -32.55 -8.67 -14.25
N ARG A 316 -32.36 -8.91 -15.57
CA ARG A 316 -31.10 -8.67 -16.28
C ARG A 316 -30.58 -7.23 -16.19
N GLU A 317 -31.46 -6.26 -15.95
CA GLU A 317 -31.07 -4.85 -15.84
C GLU A 317 -30.86 -4.41 -14.39
N THR A 318 -31.10 -5.28 -13.41
CA THR A 318 -30.96 -4.93 -11.99
C THR A 318 -29.49 -4.85 -11.61
N SER A 319 -29.04 -3.69 -11.15
CA SER A 319 -27.73 -3.52 -10.52
C SER A 319 -27.87 -3.64 -9.01
N LEU A 320 -26.82 -4.08 -8.32
CA LEU A 320 -26.79 -4.30 -6.87
C LEU A 320 -25.71 -3.48 -6.18
N LEU A 321 -26.02 -3.07 -4.96
CA LEU A 321 -25.08 -2.56 -3.97
C LEU A 321 -25.11 -3.51 -2.78
N ILE A 322 -23.95 -4.11 -2.47
CA ILE A 322 -23.76 -5.03 -1.35
C ILE A 322 -22.92 -4.30 -0.32
N MET A 323 -23.37 -4.23 0.92
CA MET A 323 -22.73 -3.47 1.99
C MET A 323 -22.57 -4.32 3.24
N ASN A 324 -21.47 -4.13 3.97
CA ASN A 324 -21.35 -4.54 5.36
C ASN A 324 -21.71 -3.35 6.27
N ILE A 325 -22.79 -3.50 7.03
CA ILE A 325 -23.26 -2.50 7.98
C ILE A 325 -23.44 -3.20 9.32
N ASN A 326 -22.68 -2.80 10.33
CA ASN A 326 -22.73 -3.39 11.68
C ASN A 326 -22.59 -4.93 11.70
N GLY A 327 -21.75 -5.49 10.82
CA GLY A 327 -21.54 -6.94 10.70
C GLY A 327 -22.66 -7.71 10.00
N LYS A 328 -23.70 -7.04 9.52
CA LYS A 328 -24.75 -7.60 8.66
C LYS A 328 -24.45 -7.28 7.19
N ILE A 329 -24.84 -8.18 6.29
CA ILE A 329 -24.77 -7.92 4.84
C ILE A 329 -26.09 -7.34 4.39
N VAL A 330 -26.04 -6.16 3.78
CA VAL A 330 -27.20 -5.41 3.30
C VAL A 330 -27.10 -5.32 1.78
N VAL A 331 -28.14 -5.76 1.07
CA VAL A 331 -28.21 -5.73 -0.39
C VAL A 331 -29.34 -4.82 -0.84
N GLU A 332 -28.96 -3.76 -1.54
CA GLU A 332 -29.82 -2.82 -2.23
C GLU A 332 -29.73 -3.08 -3.75
N GLY A 333 -30.75 -2.73 -4.52
CA GLY A 333 -30.71 -2.91 -5.98
C GLY A 333 -31.56 -1.92 -6.76
N SER A 334 -31.21 -1.65 -8.02
CA SER A 334 -31.96 -0.72 -8.87
C SER A 334 -33.41 -1.15 -9.09
N HIS A 335 -34.24 -0.25 -9.65
CA HIS A 335 -35.66 -0.46 -9.89
C HIS A 335 -36.43 -0.78 -8.60
N ASN A 336 -37.39 -1.71 -8.67
CA ASN A 336 -38.23 -2.17 -7.57
C ASN A 336 -37.62 -3.33 -6.77
N TYR A 337 -36.29 -3.47 -6.78
CA TYR A 337 -35.62 -4.49 -5.97
C TYR A 337 -35.86 -4.19 -4.47
N LYS A 338 -36.11 -5.24 -3.68
CA LYS A 338 -36.30 -5.08 -2.23
C LYS A 338 -34.93 -4.92 -1.57
N LEU A 339 -34.89 -4.20 -0.46
CA LEU A 339 -33.78 -4.29 0.47
C LEU A 339 -33.73 -5.69 1.08
N HIS A 340 -32.56 -6.29 1.15
CA HIS A 340 -32.32 -7.57 1.82
C HIS A 340 -31.28 -7.39 2.92
N VAL A 341 -31.57 -7.87 4.13
CA VAL A 341 -30.66 -7.76 5.28
C VAL A 341 -30.34 -9.15 5.79
N PHE A 342 -29.10 -9.57 5.64
CA PHE A 342 -28.59 -10.85 6.10
C PHE A 342 -27.91 -10.66 7.47
N PRO A 343 -28.41 -11.33 8.53
CA PRO A 343 -27.77 -11.34 9.84
C PRO A 343 -26.35 -11.91 9.79
N ARG A 344 -25.51 -11.55 10.77
CA ARG A 344 -24.10 -11.96 10.85
C ARG A 344 -23.89 -13.48 10.69
N ASP A 345 -24.77 -14.27 11.31
CA ASP A 345 -24.62 -15.73 11.37
C ASP A 345 -25.42 -16.44 10.27
N PHE A 346 -25.90 -15.72 9.27
CA PHE A 346 -26.62 -16.31 8.16
C PHE A 346 -25.63 -16.98 7.19
N LEU A 347 -25.57 -18.32 7.23
CA LEU A 347 -24.55 -19.15 6.56
C LEU A 347 -24.36 -18.85 5.07
N ASN A 348 -25.45 -18.50 4.38
CA ASN A 348 -25.45 -18.27 2.93
C ASN A 348 -25.46 -16.78 2.56
N SER A 349 -24.99 -15.90 3.45
CA SER A 349 -24.91 -14.46 3.17
C SER A 349 -24.00 -14.21 1.95
N PRO A 350 -24.37 -13.28 1.04
CA PRO A 350 -23.48 -12.86 -0.03
C PRO A 350 -22.16 -12.33 0.55
N GLN A 351 -21.03 -12.86 0.08
CA GLN A 351 -19.74 -12.34 0.49
C GLN A 351 -19.42 -11.07 -0.32
N LEU A 352 -18.72 -10.11 0.27
CA LEU A 352 -18.25 -8.93 -0.45
C LEU A 352 -17.12 -9.27 -1.42
N HIS A 353 -16.96 -8.42 -2.44
CA HIS A 353 -15.89 -8.45 -3.44
C HIS A 353 -15.82 -9.72 -4.29
N GLN A 354 -16.96 -10.40 -4.51
CA GLN A 354 -17.05 -11.50 -5.46
C GLN A 354 -16.96 -10.99 -6.91
N LYS A 355 -16.55 -11.85 -7.84
CA LYS A 355 -16.49 -11.46 -9.27
C LYS A 355 -17.86 -11.18 -9.86
N SER A 356 -18.88 -11.92 -9.41
CA SER A 356 -20.25 -11.78 -9.87
C SER A 356 -21.27 -12.06 -8.76
N TYR A 357 -22.47 -11.52 -8.93
CA TYR A 357 -23.62 -11.71 -8.05
C TYR A 357 -24.89 -11.98 -8.86
N ASP A 358 -25.73 -12.90 -8.40
CA ASP A 358 -27.05 -13.14 -8.99
C ASP A 358 -28.14 -12.59 -8.04
N CYS A 359 -28.84 -11.54 -8.49
CA CYS A 359 -29.87 -10.88 -7.68
C CYS A 359 -31.11 -11.76 -7.42
N GLU A 360 -31.42 -12.72 -8.30
CA GLU A 360 -32.49 -13.70 -8.10
C GLU A 360 -32.07 -14.78 -7.11
N GLN A 361 -30.82 -15.22 -7.12
CA GLN A 361 -30.28 -16.11 -6.10
C GLN A 361 -30.35 -15.44 -4.71
N ILE A 362 -29.91 -14.20 -4.59
CA ILE A 362 -29.99 -13.41 -3.35
C ILE A 362 -31.44 -13.32 -2.84
N ARG A 363 -32.37 -13.01 -3.74
CA ARG A 363 -33.81 -12.95 -3.40
C ARG A 363 -34.35 -14.29 -2.91
N ARG A 364 -33.92 -15.40 -3.52
CA ARG A 364 -34.37 -16.75 -3.13
C ARG A 364 -33.88 -17.16 -1.76
N LEU A 365 -32.69 -16.72 -1.33
CA LEU A 365 -32.13 -17.02 -0.01
C LEU A 365 -33.04 -16.54 1.13
N LEU A 366 -33.74 -15.42 0.94
CA LEU A 366 -34.65 -14.84 1.93
C LEU A 366 -36.13 -15.00 1.57
N ARG A 367 -36.49 -15.86 0.61
CA ARG A 367 -37.90 -16.00 0.15
C ARG A 367 -38.88 -16.32 1.28
N HIS A 368 -38.41 -17.05 2.29
CA HIS A 368 -39.19 -17.52 3.44
C HIS A 368 -38.95 -16.68 4.69
N ARG A 369 -38.24 -15.55 4.55
CA ARG A 369 -37.83 -14.66 5.63
C ARG A 369 -38.25 -13.22 5.30
N PRO A 370 -39.56 -12.93 5.23
CA PRO A 370 -40.05 -11.60 4.90
C PRO A 370 -39.61 -10.55 5.93
N ASP A 371 -39.33 -10.96 7.17
CA ASP A 371 -38.74 -10.16 8.26
C ASP A 371 -37.35 -9.59 7.91
N LEU A 372 -36.66 -10.20 6.95
CA LEU A 372 -35.31 -9.83 6.51
C LEU A 372 -35.32 -9.09 5.15
N THR A 373 -36.50 -8.72 4.64
CA THR A 373 -36.63 -7.99 3.37
C THR A 373 -37.55 -6.78 3.49
N LYS A 374 -37.27 -5.69 2.78
CA LYS A 374 -38.10 -4.48 2.83
C LYS A 374 -38.33 -3.85 1.46
N THR A 375 -39.58 -3.50 1.16
CA THR A 375 -39.96 -2.68 -0.01
C THR A 375 -39.78 -1.19 0.31
N HIS A 376 -39.40 -0.39 -0.68
CA HIS A 376 -39.19 1.05 -0.53
C HIS A 376 -40.51 1.85 -0.58
N ASN A 377 -41.45 1.55 0.31
CA ASN A 377 -42.75 2.23 0.42
C ASN A 377 -43.02 2.72 1.83
N GLY A 378 -43.83 3.78 1.98
CA GLY A 378 -44.19 4.33 3.28
C GLY A 378 -42.98 4.79 4.10
N ALA A 379 -42.86 4.29 5.34
CA ALA A 379 -41.80 4.58 6.29
C ALA A 379 -40.63 3.56 6.24
N TRP A 380 -40.29 3.08 5.05
CA TRP A 380 -39.34 1.99 4.88
C TRP A 380 -37.94 2.27 5.46
N GLU A 381 -37.51 3.53 5.53
CA GLU A 381 -36.21 3.92 6.09
C GLU A 381 -36.11 3.55 7.58
N TRP A 382 -37.19 3.76 8.34
CA TRP A 382 -37.23 3.43 9.76
C TRP A 382 -37.15 1.91 9.98
N ASP A 383 -37.90 1.15 9.18
CA ASP A 383 -37.84 -0.31 9.22
C ASP A 383 -36.46 -0.83 8.80
N ALA A 384 -35.86 -0.24 7.77
CA ALA A 384 -34.50 -0.59 7.33
C ALA A 384 -33.47 -0.33 8.43
N GLU A 385 -33.53 0.82 9.11
CA GLU A 385 -32.64 1.09 10.25
C GLU A 385 -32.82 0.08 11.38
N ARG A 386 -34.06 -0.29 11.71
CA ARG A 386 -34.32 -1.32 12.72
C ARG A 386 -33.73 -2.66 12.29
N MET A 387 -33.99 -3.10 11.07
CA MET A 387 -33.45 -4.36 10.55
C MET A 387 -31.92 -4.39 10.55
N ILE A 388 -31.27 -3.25 10.32
CA ILE A 388 -29.81 -3.14 10.26
C ILE A 388 -29.19 -3.01 11.65
N PHE A 389 -29.73 -2.17 12.53
CA PHE A 389 -29.07 -1.79 13.79
C PHE A 389 -29.66 -2.42 15.06
N GLN A 390 -30.86 -3.00 15.00
CA GLN A 390 -31.45 -3.83 16.07
C GLN A 390 -31.26 -5.31 15.72
#